data_AF-A0A9P8FGR4-F1
#
_entry.id   AF-A0A9P8FGR4-F1
#
_cell.length_a   1.000
_cell.length_b   1.000
_cell.length_c   1.000
_cell.angle_alpha   90.00
_cell.angle_beta   90.00
_cell.angle_gamma   90.00
#
_symmetry.space_group_name_H-M   'P 1'
#
loop_
_entity.id
_entity.type
_entity.pdbx_description
1 polymer ?
#
loop_
_entity_poly.entity_id
_entity_poly.type
_entity_poly.pdbx_seq_one_letter_code
_entity_poly.pdbx_strand_id
1 'polypeptide(L)'
;MADIDMDVDMDIDLGLDPEIAQLEAEAMKIEARSAQIHAPEVSTTAPADNLDEPAPTKVHIRGLDNLTTDNIRQFAAEYYSLDNFQRVEWIDDTSANLIYESEQAAQEALVALSDLQDDNVAPLQLRRAKALPSNPDTELYVRQATLADKKAPRAHERSRFYLM
;
A
#
# COMPACT_ATOMS: atom_id res chain seq x y z
N MET A 1 69.45 12.57 36.38
CA MET A 1 69.22 11.64 37.50
C MET A 1 67.73 11.32 37.48
N ALA A 2 67.43 10.05 37.27
CA ALA A 2 66.11 9.39 37.25
C ALA A 2 65.18 9.64 36.04
N ASP A 3 65.42 8.86 34.99
CA ASP A 3 64.40 8.25 34.12
C ASP A 3 63.37 7.47 34.96
N ILE A 4 62.09 7.61 34.64
CA ILE A 4 61.01 6.73 35.11
C ILE A 4 60.31 6.23 33.85
N ASP A 5 60.76 5.06 33.43
CA ASP A 5 60.15 4.18 32.45
C ASP A 5 58.94 3.48 33.12
N MET A 6 57.76 3.57 32.50
CA MET A 6 56.56 2.84 32.90
C MET A 6 56.16 1.92 31.75
N ASP A 7 56.79 0.75 31.70
CA ASP A 7 56.34 -0.42 30.93
C ASP A 7 54.91 -0.82 31.38
N VAL A 8 53.98 -0.81 30.43
CA VAL A 8 52.65 -1.43 30.53
C VAL A 8 52.63 -2.60 29.54
N ASP A 9 53.13 -3.74 29.99
CA ASP A 9 52.85 -5.05 29.39
C ASP A 9 51.43 -5.48 29.80
N MET A 10 50.46 -5.22 28.93
CA MET A 10 49.15 -5.88 29.00
C MET A 10 49.24 -7.24 28.29
N ASP A 11 49.73 -8.25 29.02
CA ASP A 11 49.49 -9.64 28.69
C ASP A 11 47.99 -9.94 28.84
N ILE A 12 47.26 -9.85 27.72
CA ILE A 12 45.87 -10.30 27.63
C ILE A 12 45.90 -11.82 27.43
N ASP A 13 45.94 -12.54 28.55
CA ASP A 13 45.75 -13.98 28.58
C ASP A 13 44.28 -14.28 28.28
N LEU A 14 43.96 -14.48 27.00
CA LEU A 14 42.63 -14.75 26.49
C LEU A 14 42.24 -16.20 26.82
N GLY A 15 41.94 -16.45 28.09
CA GLY A 15 41.25 -17.66 28.52
C GLY A 15 39.90 -17.74 27.83
N LEU A 16 39.78 -18.58 26.80
CA LEU A 16 38.54 -18.87 26.10
C LEU A 16 37.56 -19.52 27.09
N ASP A 17 36.68 -18.71 27.68
CA ASP A 17 35.63 -19.19 28.55
C ASP A 17 34.75 -20.23 27.82
N PRO A 18 34.49 -21.41 28.42
CA PRO A 18 33.69 -22.47 27.82
C PRO A 18 32.22 -22.09 27.61
N GLU A 19 31.79 -20.92 28.08
CA GLU A 19 30.47 -20.34 27.81
C GLU A 19 30.39 -19.71 26.41
N ILE A 20 31.47 -19.12 25.89
CA ILE A 20 31.50 -18.50 24.55
C ILE A 20 31.35 -19.59 23.48
N ALA A 21 32.10 -20.69 23.62
CA ALA A 21 32.05 -21.82 22.70
C ALA A 21 30.69 -22.53 22.66
N GLN A 22 29.96 -22.54 23.78
CA GLN A 22 28.60 -23.07 23.84
C GLN A 22 27.61 -22.16 23.13
N LEU A 23 27.75 -20.84 23.31
CA LEU A 23 26.90 -19.84 22.65
C LEU A 23 27.07 -19.87 21.12
N GLU A 24 28.29 -20.04 20.63
CA GLU A 24 28.59 -20.16 19.19
C GLU A 24 28.02 -21.47 18.59
N ALA A 25 28.11 -22.59 19.32
CA ALA A 25 27.55 -23.86 18.88
C ALA A 25 26.00 -23.85 18.83
N GLU A 26 25.35 -23.13 19.74
CA GLU A 26 23.90 -22.93 19.71
C GLU A 26 23.46 -22.03 18.53
N ALA A 27 24.22 -20.97 18.24
CA ALA A 27 23.95 -20.10 17.08
C ALA A 27 24.00 -20.87 15.75
N MET A 28 25.01 -21.73 15.55
CA MET A 28 25.14 -22.53 14.32
C MET A 28 24.02 -23.57 14.16
N LYS A 29 23.48 -24.08 15.27
CA LYS A 29 22.37 -25.06 15.26
C LYS A 29 21.03 -24.44 14.91
N ILE A 30 20.84 -23.14 15.20
CA ILE A 30 19.64 -22.38 14.81
C ILE A 30 19.68 -22.08 13.30
N GLU A 31 20.86 -21.77 12.76
CA GLU A 31 21.05 -21.46 11.33
C GLU A 31 20.92 -22.70 10.43
N ALA A 32 21.31 -23.89 10.92
CA ALA A 32 21.14 -25.14 10.18
C ALA A 32 19.67 -25.62 10.12
N ARG A 33 18.82 -25.20 11.07
CA ARG A 33 17.38 -25.53 11.11
C ARG A 33 16.52 -24.61 10.25
N SER A 34 16.95 -23.38 10.02
CA SER A 34 16.28 -22.44 9.12
C SER A 34 16.51 -22.76 7.62
N ALA A 35 17.53 -23.54 7.28
CA ALA A 35 17.85 -23.88 5.88
C ALA A 35 17.15 -25.14 5.32
N GLN A 36 16.45 -25.95 6.15
CA GLN A 36 15.89 -27.25 5.72
C GLN A 36 14.37 -27.29 5.52
N ILE A 37 13.66 -26.16 5.60
CA ILE A 37 12.23 -26.11 5.24
C ILE A 37 12.10 -25.69 3.77
N HIS A 38 12.41 -26.63 2.87
CA HIS A 38 12.05 -26.53 1.46
C HIS A 38 11.03 -27.64 1.12
N ALA A 39 9.76 -27.20 1.06
CA ALA A 39 8.56 -27.77 0.44
C ALA A 39 7.90 -29.04 1.04
N PRO A 40 6.55 -29.16 1.05
CA PRO A 40 5.57 -28.42 0.23
C PRO A 40 4.53 -27.59 1.03
N GLU A 41 4.05 -26.53 0.36
CA GLU A 41 2.68 -25.97 0.46
C GLU A 41 2.15 -25.56 1.85
N VAL A 42 2.55 -24.40 2.33
CA VAL A 42 1.66 -23.49 3.08
C VAL A 42 2.12 -22.05 2.86
N SER A 43 1.28 -21.30 2.18
CA SER A 43 1.44 -19.87 1.89
C SER A 43 1.42 -19.06 3.19
N THR A 44 2.60 -18.82 3.77
CA THR A 44 2.77 -17.77 4.78
C THR A 44 3.97 -16.93 4.36
N THR A 45 3.78 -16.15 3.31
CA THR A 45 4.68 -15.09 2.88
C THR A 45 4.77 -14.03 3.98
N ALA A 46 5.99 -13.64 4.35
CA ALA A 46 6.28 -12.33 4.90
C ALA A 46 5.56 -11.24 4.07
N PRO A 47 5.20 -10.07 4.63
CA PRO A 47 4.46 -9.04 3.89
C PRO A 47 5.36 -8.44 2.81
N ALA A 48 5.47 -9.12 1.68
CA ALA A 48 5.64 -8.45 0.42
C ALA A 48 4.43 -7.52 0.31
N ASP A 49 4.69 -6.23 0.40
CA ASP A 49 3.75 -5.14 0.13
C ASP A 49 3.32 -5.31 -1.34
N ASN A 50 2.44 -6.28 -1.63
CA ASN A 50 1.90 -6.52 -2.96
C ASN A 50 0.93 -5.37 -3.25
N LEU A 51 1.50 -4.23 -3.58
CA LEU A 51 0.77 -3.02 -3.92
C LEU A 51 -0.23 -3.27 -5.05
N ASP A 52 0.06 -4.22 -5.95
CA ASP A 52 -0.81 -4.54 -7.08
C ASP A 52 -2.05 -5.36 -6.70
N GLU A 53 -2.19 -5.81 -5.44
CA GLU A 53 -3.41 -6.51 -5.01
C GLU A 53 -4.63 -5.58 -5.07
N PRO A 54 -5.78 -6.06 -5.58
CA PRO A 54 -7.02 -5.29 -5.56
C PRO A 54 -7.40 -4.98 -4.11
N ALA A 55 -7.84 -3.75 -3.87
CA ALA A 55 -8.43 -3.30 -2.62
C ALA A 55 -9.96 -3.40 -2.77
N PRO A 56 -10.58 -4.51 -2.36
CA PRO A 56 -11.97 -4.81 -2.71
C PRO A 56 -12.99 -3.87 -2.06
N THR A 57 -12.64 -3.19 -0.97
CA THR A 57 -13.48 -2.18 -0.29
C THR A 57 -13.34 -0.77 -0.88
N LYS A 58 -12.47 -0.58 -1.88
CA LYS A 58 -12.12 0.73 -2.44
C LYS A 58 -12.41 0.77 -3.94
N VAL A 59 -13.02 1.86 -4.38
CA VAL A 59 -13.25 2.14 -5.81
C VAL A 59 -12.43 3.35 -6.21
N HIS A 60 -11.58 3.19 -7.22
CA HIS A 60 -10.77 4.27 -7.74
C HIS A 60 -11.55 5.03 -8.81
N ILE A 61 -11.55 6.36 -8.71
CA ILE A 61 -12.17 7.27 -9.68
C ILE A 61 -11.12 8.24 -10.23
N ARG A 62 -11.21 8.52 -11.54
CA ARG A 62 -10.32 9.41 -12.30
C ARG A 62 -11.13 10.41 -13.13
N GLY A 63 -10.54 11.56 -13.41
CA GLY A 63 -11.16 12.67 -14.14
C GLY A 63 -11.72 13.73 -13.20
N LEU A 64 -11.08 13.92 -12.04
CA LEU A 64 -11.55 14.81 -10.97
C LEU A 64 -10.99 16.24 -11.06
N ASP A 65 -10.42 16.63 -12.21
CA ASP A 65 -9.60 17.83 -12.43
C ASP A 65 -10.25 19.14 -11.92
N ASN A 66 -11.58 19.24 -12.02
CA ASN A 66 -12.34 20.41 -11.59
C ASN A 66 -13.43 20.05 -10.55
N LEU A 67 -13.30 18.89 -9.90
CA LEU A 67 -14.28 18.38 -8.96
C LEU A 67 -13.78 18.48 -7.52
N THR A 68 -14.71 18.80 -6.62
CA THR A 68 -14.43 18.85 -5.18
C THR A 68 -14.92 17.59 -4.49
N THR A 69 -14.47 17.36 -3.25
CA THR A 69 -14.94 16.25 -2.40
C THR A 69 -16.47 16.20 -2.29
N ASP A 70 -17.12 17.37 -2.29
CA ASP A 70 -18.58 17.48 -2.23
C ASP A 70 -19.26 16.96 -3.50
N ASN A 71 -18.72 17.32 -4.68
CA ASN A 71 -19.20 16.79 -5.96
C ASN A 71 -19.05 15.27 -6.05
N ILE A 72 -17.93 14.73 -5.56
CA ILE A 72 -17.67 13.27 -5.53
C ILE A 72 -18.65 12.57 -4.58
N ARG A 73 -18.95 13.19 -3.44
CA ARG A 73 -19.95 12.66 -2.50
C ARG A 73 -21.34 12.67 -3.11
N GLN A 74 -21.70 13.75 -3.81
CA GLN A 74 -22.98 13.83 -4.51
C GLN A 74 -23.05 12.81 -5.65
N PHE A 75 -21.96 12.59 -6.39
CA PHE A 75 -21.86 11.53 -7.39
C PHE A 75 -22.18 10.16 -6.80
N ALA A 76 -21.52 9.83 -5.68
CA ALA A 76 -21.75 8.58 -4.98
C ALA A 76 -23.19 8.47 -4.47
N ALA A 77 -23.80 9.55 -4.00
CA ALA A 77 -25.18 9.60 -3.50
C ALA A 77 -26.26 9.52 -4.59
N GLU A 78 -25.96 9.99 -5.79
CA GLU A 78 -26.89 9.99 -6.93
C GLU A 78 -27.01 8.59 -7.53
N TYR A 79 -25.89 7.90 -7.70
CA TYR A 79 -25.86 6.60 -8.35
C TYR A 79 -25.85 5.43 -7.37
N TYR A 80 -25.55 5.67 -6.10
CA TYR A 80 -25.48 4.65 -5.06
C TYR A 80 -25.90 5.22 -3.69
N SER A 81 -26.06 4.36 -2.68
CA SER A 81 -26.44 4.77 -1.33
C SER A 81 -25.26 5.26 -0.50
N LEU A 82 -25.45 6.36 0.24
CA LEU A 82 -24.44 6.88 1.16
C LEU A 82 -24.28 6.06 2.45
N ASP A 83 -25.20 5.15 2.77
CA ASP A 83 -25.12 4.31 3.98
C ASP A 83 -23.80 3.55 4.08
N ASN A 84 -23.35 2.97 2.96
CA ASN A 84 -22.11 2.19 2.90
C ASN A 84 -20.88 3.05 2.57
N PHE A 85 -21.05 4.34 2.29
CA PHE A 85 -19.96 5.23 1.87
C PHE A 85 -19.27 5.84 3.10
N GLN A 86 -17.98 5.54 3.28
CA GLN A 86 -17.22 6.06 4.41
C GLN A 86 -16.61 7.43 4.13
N ARG A 87 -15.74 7.52 3.10
CA ARG A 87 -14.98 8.74 2.79
C ARG A 87 -14.35 8.70 1.40
N VAL A 88 -13.92 9.89 0.95
CA VAL A 88 -13.04 10.06 -0.22
C VAL A 88 -11.59 10.15 0.26
N GLU A 89 -10.71 9.38 -0.37
CA GLU A 89 -9.26 9.40 -0.16
C GLU A 89 -8.58 9.89 -1.44
N TRP A 90 -8.15 11.15 -1.44
CA TRP A 90 -7.48 11.76 -2.59
C TRP A 90 -6.09 11.18 -2.79
N ILE A 91 -5.81 10.73 -4.02
CA ILE A 91 -4.49 10.24 -4.42
C ILE A 91 -3.70 11.40 -5.04
N ASP A 92 -4.35 12.13 -5.94
CA ASP A 92 -3.78 13.18 -6.78
C ASP A 92 -4.87 14.21 -7.17
N ASP A 93 -4.55 15.28 -7.89
CA ASP A 93 -5.55 16.30 -8.28
C ASP A 93 -6.61 15.79 -9.27
N THR A 94 -6.28 14.74 -10.03
CA THR A 94 -7.20 14.15 -11.02
C THR A 94 -7.85 12.84 -10.57
N SER A 95 -7.49 12.30 -9.40
CA SER A 95 -7.89 10.96 -8.99
C SER A 95 -8.00 10.76 -7.48
N ALA A 96 -9.00 9.95 -7.09
CA ALA A 96 -9.32 9.66 -5.71
C ALA A 96 -9.89 8.25 -5.56
N ASN A 97 -9.88 7.73 -4.34
CA ASN A 97 -10.55 6.51 -3.96
C ASN A 97 -11.81 6.81 -3.14
N LEU A 98 -12.87 6.08 -3.45
CA LEU A 98 -14.09 5.99 -2.67
C LEU A 98 -13.94 4.79 -1.74
N ILE A 99 -14.02 5.01 -0.43
CA ILE A 99 -13.93 3.94 0.57
C ILE A 99 -15.34 3.57 1.02
N TYR A 100 -15.65 2.27 0.94
CA TYR A 100 -16.91 1.71 1.41
C TYR A 100 -16.72 0.87 2.68
N GLU A 101 -17.81 0.54 3.37
CA GLU A 101 -17.76 -0.33 4.56
C GLU A 101 -17.43 -1.79 4.24
N SER A 102 -17.88 -2.27 3.08
CA SER A 102 -17.82 -3.68 2.69
C SER A 102 -17.39 -3.80 1.23
N GLU A 103 -16.77 -4.94 0.91
CA GLU A 103 -16.34 -5.32 -0.43
C GLU A 103 -17.54 -5.41 -1.39
N GLN A 104 -18.66 -5.95 -0.89
CA GLN A 104 -19.89 -6.09 -1.66
C GLN A 104 -20.45 -4.71 -2.05
N ALA A 105 -20.49 -3.78 -1.09
CA ALA A 105 -20.94 -2.42 -1.35
C ALA A 105 -20.05 -1.67 -2.37
N ALA A 106 -18.74 -1.87 -2.31
CA ALA A 106 -17.81 -1.28 -3.27
C ALA A 106 -18.01 -1.85 -4.69
N GLN A 107 -18.24 -3.16 -4.81
CA GLN A 107 -18.52 -3.80 -6.09
C GLN A 107 -19.87 -3.34 -6.68
N GLU A 108 -20.91 -3.29 -5.86
CA GLU A 108 -22.22 -2.77 -6.27
C GLU A 108 -22.13 -1.30 -6.70
N ALA A 109 -21.41 -0.48 -5.93
CA ALA A 109 -21.16 0.90 -6.29
C ALA A 109 -20.37 1.02 -7.61
N LEU A 110 -19.32 0.22 -7.83
CA LEU A 110 -18.56 0.23 -9.08
C LEU A 110 -19.46 -0.04 -10.29
N VAL A 111 -20.38 -1.01 -10.19
CA VAL A 111 -21.34 -1.34 -11.25
C VAL A 111 -22.35 -0.20 -11.42
N ALA A 112 -22.86 0.36 -10.33
CA ALA A 112 -23.85 1.44 -10.37
C ALA A 112 -23.29 2.76 -10.94
N LEU A 113 -22.02 3.07 -10.67
CA LEU A 113 -21.31 4.25 -11.15
C LEU A 113 -20.82 4.09 -12.60
N SER A 114 -20.67 2.86 -13.09
CA SER A 114 -20.29 2.58 -14.48
C SER A 114 -21.39 2.96 -15.46
N ASP A 115 -21.03 3.61 -16.57
CA ASP A 115 -21.94 3.93 -17.68
C ASP A 115 -22.25 2.68 -18.52
N LEU A 116 -21.24 1.82 -18.71
CA LEU A 116 -21.39 0.54 -19.40
C LEU A 116 -21.70 -0.57 -18.40
N GLN A 117 -22.77 -1.31 -18.68
CA GLN A 117 -23.23 -2.48 -17.94
C GLN A 117 -22.58 -3.76 -18.49
N ASP A 118 -21.31 -3.69 -18.90
CA ASP A 118 -20.56 -4.89 -19.27
C ASP A 118 -20.14 -5.60 -17.97
N ASP A 119 -20.85 -6.69 -17.65
CA ASP A 119 -20.51 -7.59 -16.54
C ASP A 119 -19.16 -8.32 -16.77
N ASN A 120 -18.63 -8.31 -17.99
CA ASN A 120 -17.41 -9.03 -18.38
C ASN A 120 -16.13 -8.17 -18.31
N VAL A 121 -16.20 -6.92 -17.85
CA VAL A 121 -14.99 -6.10 -17.75
C VAL A 121 -14.25 -6.44 -16.45
N ALA A 122 -12.96 -6.76 -16.57
CA ALA A 122 -12.10 -7.03 -15.44
C ALA A 122 -12.21 -5.91 -14.37
N PRO A 123 -12.25 -6.24 -13.08
CA PRO A 123 -12.54 -5.26 -12.05
C PRO A 123 -11.47 -4.17 -11.95
N LEU A 124 -10.22 -4.50 -12.26
CA LEU A 124 -9.08 -3.57 -12.31
C LEU A 124 -9.04 -2.67 -13.57
N GLN A 125 -9.87 -2.95 -14.57
CA GLN A 125 -9.90 -2.21 -15.81
C GLN A 125 -10.72 -0.92 -15.66
N LEU A 126 -10.13 0.20 -16.07
CA LEU A 126 -10.81 1.50 -16.13
C LEU A 126 -11.99 1.41 -17.10
N ARG A 127 -13.17 1.71 -16.59
CA ARG A 127 -14.42 1.80 -17.34
C ARG A 127 -14.97 3.21 -17.25
N ARG A 128 -15.69 3.64 -18.28
CA ARG A 128 -16.32 4.96 -18.29
C ARG A 128 -17.41 4.98 -17.22
N ALA A 129 -17.38 5.98 -16.37
CA ALA A 129 -18.39 6.21 -15.35
C ALA A 129 -19.49 7.11 -15.90
N LYS A 130 -20.62 7.13 -15.20
CA LYS A 130 -21.72 8.03 -15.52
C LYS A 130 -21.29 9.49 -15.33
N ALA A 131 -21.80 10.36 -16.18
CA ALA A 131 -21.52 11.79 -16.08
C ALA A 131 -22.23 12.41 -14.88
N LEU A 132 -21.54 13.29 -14.16
CA LEU A 132 -22.15 14.07 -13.09
C LEU A 132 -23.13 15.10 -13.68
N PRO A 133 -24.36 15.24 -13.16
CA PRO A 133 -25.28 16.28 -13.63
C PRO A 133 -24.77 17.70 -13.34
N SER A 134 -23.97 17.88 -12.28
CA SER A 134 -23.32 19.17 -11.97
C SER A 134 -22.23 19.54 -12.98
N ASN A 135 -21.58 18.56 -13.62
CA ASN A 135 -20.47 18.77 -14.54
C ASN A 135 -20.53 17.74 -15.69
N PRO A 136 -21.45 17.91 -16.66
CA PRO A 136 -21.66 16.94 -17.74
C PRO A 136 -20.50 16.91 -18.75
N ASP A 137 -19.62 17.91 -18.75
CA ASP A 137 -18.45 18.00 -19.63
C ASP A 137 -17.27 17.12 -19.14
N THR A 138 -17.30 16.68 -17.88
CA THR A 138 -16.23 15.91 -17.27
C THR A 138 -16.41 14.41 -17.51
N GLU A 139 -15.46 13.81 -18.22
CA GLU A 139 -15.40 12.36 -18.42
C GLU A 139 -14.79 11.67 -17.20
N LEU A 140 -15.62 10.92 -16.48
CA LEU A 140 -15.21 10.15 -15.33
C LEU A 140 -14.88 8.71 -15.70
N TYR A 141 -13.88 8.15 -15.03
CA TYR A 141 -13.52 6.74 -15.16
C TYR A 141 -13.43 6.10 -13.79
N VAL A 142 -13.98 4.89 -13.67
CA VAL A 142 -13.95 4.11 -12.42
C VAL A 142 -13.27 2.77 -12.64
N ARG A 143 -12.63 2.23 -11.59
CA ARG A 143 -12.12 0.86 -11.52
C ARG A 143 -12.11 0.40 -10.08
N GLN A 144 -11.92 -0.90 -9.83
CA GLN A 144 -11.53 -1.38 -8.52
C GLN A 144 -10.16 -0.78 -8.16
N ALA A 145 -10.04 -0.20 -6.97
CA ALA A 145 -8.78 0.33 -6.52
C ALA A 145 -7.81 -0.82 -6.18
N THR A 146 -6.52 -0.52 -6.18
CA THR A 146 -5.46 -1.42 -5.72
C THR A 146 -4.87 -0.92 -4.40
N LEU A 147 -4.11 -1.76 -3.71
CA LEU A 147 -3.33 -1.33 -2.53
C LEU A 147 -2.25 -0.29 -2.91
N ALA A 148 -1.88 -0.20 -4.18
CA ALA A 148 -0.96 0.77 -4.79
C ALA A 148 -1.60 2.15 -4.98
N ASP A 149 -2.93 2.22 -5.06
CA ASP A 149 -3.68 3.47 -5.18
C ASP A 149 -3.68 4.22 -3.83
N LYS A 150 -2.51 4.46 -3.26
CA LYS A 150 -2.27 5.31 -2.09
C LYS A 150 -1.34 6.43 -2.51
N LYS A 151 -1.50 7.61 -1.90
CA LYS A 151 -0.59 8.74 -2.14
C LYS A 151 0.86 8.27 -1.98
N ALA A 152 1.64 8.36 -3.05
CA ALA A 152 2.98 7.80 -3.06
C ALA A 152 3.84 8.43 -1.95
N PRO A 153 4.59 7.63 -1.16
CA PRO A 153 5.63 8.19 -0.31
C PRO A 153 6.61 8.93 -1.23
N ARG A 154 7.02 10.15 -0.86
CA ARG A 154 7.87 11.04 -1.66
C ARG A 154 7.22 11.66 -2.90
N ALA A 155 5.88 11.74 -2.98
CA ALA A 155 5.20 12.52 -4.03
C ALA A 155 5.72 13.98 -4.15
N HIS A 156 6.22 14.57 -3.06
CA HIS A 156 6.84 15.89 -3.08
C HIS A 156 8.10 15.99 -3.97
N GLU A 157 8.85 14.89 -4.14
CA GLU A 157 10.09 14.85 -4.96
C GLU A 157 9.78 14.81 -6.46
N ARG A 158 8.58 14.39 -6.84
CA ARG A 158 8.08 14.40 -8.23
C ARG A 158 7.23 15.63 -8.55
N SER A 159 6.84 16.39 -7.53
CA SER A 159 6.13 17.65 -7.74
C SER A 159 7.09 18.69 -8.29
N ARG A 160 6.73 19.21 -9.48
CA ARG A 160 7.39 20.33 -10.19
C ARG A 160 7.58 21.59 -9.34
N PHE A 161 6.99 21.63 -8.14
CA PHE A 161 7.16 22.69 -7.16
C PHE A 161 8.56 22.72 -6.52
N TYR A 162 9.29 21.59 -6.46
CA TYR A 162 10.59 21.48 -5.77
C TYR A 162 11.82 21.50 -6.71
N LEU A 163 11.62 21.69 -8.02
CA LEU A 163 12.72 21.79 -9.00
C LEU A 163 12.98 23.26 -9.40
N MET A 164 13.02 24.17 -8.43
CA MET A 164 13.54 25.54 -8.59
C MET A 164 14.52 25.86 -7.48
#